data_AF-A0A920N0W6-F1
#
_entry.id   AF-A0A920N0W6-F1
#
_cell.length_a   1.000
_cell.length_b   1.000
_cell.length_c   1.000
_cell.angle_alpha   90.00
_cell.angle_beta   90.00
_cell.angle_gamma   90.00
#
_symmetry.space_group_name_H-M   'P 1'
#
loop_
_entity.id
_entity.type
_entity.pdbx_description
1 polymer ?
#
loop_
_entity_poly.entity_id
_entity_poly.type
_entity_poly.pdbx_seq_one_letter_code
_entity_poly.pdbx_strand_id
1 'polypeptide(L)'
;MAERHSDFLVSGLWHGAAWRFVAWGGLHGTSLIAFPRPSEKAPIEQPGGPGLVPGLGVLFRMVAVFTLACAFWVFFRADNMADAWMIWKKIITEIHIGNGYRELLLEYRSRGPLFEIVHLLLVFLAIEWFNRHKPHPIDFPRGGPDHCGGRPTQP
;
A
#
# COMPACT_ATOMS: atom_id res chain seq x y z
N MET A 1 -13.47 13.99 -12.49
CA MET A 1 -13.14 13.62 -11.09
C MET A 1 -13.96 12.41 -10.61
N ALA A 2 -15.25 12.29 -10.96
CA ALA A 2 -16.10 11.13 -10.63
C ALA A 2 -15.65 9.78 -11.24
N GLU A 3 -14.90 9.81 -12.34
CA GLU A 3 -14.61 8.63 -13.17
C GLU A 3 -13.59 7.66 -12.56
N ARG A 4 -12.72 8.11 -11.65
CA ARG A 4 -11.71 7.22 -11.00
C ARG A 4 -12.26 6.39 -9.83
N HIS A 5 -13.43 6.72 -9.29
CA HIS A 5 -14.00 6.01 -8.13
C HIS A 5 -14.72 4.74 -8.55
N SER A 6 -15.35 4.75 -9.73
CA SER A 6 -15.97 3.59 -10.35
C SER A 6 -14.95 2.50 -10.68
N ASP A 7 -13.70 2.86 -10.99
CA ASP A 7 -12.64 1.89 -11.31
C ASP A 7 -12.41 0.86 -10.19
N PHE A 8 -12.55 1.27 -8.93
CA PHE A 8 -12.35 0.39 -7.78
C PHE A 8 -13.56 -0.52 -7.49
N LEU A 9 -14.76 -0.05 -7.82
CA LEU A 9 -15.95 -0.90 -7.76
C LEU A 9 -15.93 -1.93 -8.89
N VAL A 10 -15.50 -1.52 -10.09
CA VAL A 10 -15.30 -2.41 -11.23
C VAL A 10 -14.19 -3.42 -10.96
N SER A 11 -13.08 -3.02 -10.34
CA SER A 11 -12.01 -3.95 -9.96
C SER A 11 -12.48 -4.97 -8.92
N GLY A 12 -13.28 -4.54 -7.93
CA GLY A 12 -13.93 -5.46 -6.99
C GLY A 12 -14.84 -6.46 -7.71
N LEU A 13 -15.72 -5.97 -8.59
CA LEU A 13 -16.66 -6.82 -9.34
C LEU A 13 -15.96 -7.79 -10.30
N TRP A 14 -14.80 -7.45 -10.85
CA TRP A 14 -13.98 -8.39 -11.62
C TRP A 14 -13.53 -9.59 -10.75
N HIS A 15 -13.12 -9.35 -9.51
CA HIS A 15 -12.71 -10.44 -8.62
C HIS A 15 -13.86 -11.34 -8.16
N GLY A 16 -15.12 -10.86 -8.20
CA GLY A 16 -16.30 -11.72 -8.08
C GLY A 16 -17.58 -10.96 -7.69
N ALA A 17 -18.74 -11.60 -7.89
CA ALA A 17 -20.05 -11.01 -7.61
C ALA A 17 -20.48 -11.06 -6.13
N ALA A 18 -19.61 -11.53 -5.23
CA ALA A 18 -19.92 -11.61 -3.81
C ALA A 18 -19.84 -10.23 -3.13
N TRP A 19 -20.67 -10.01 -2.11
CA TRP A 19 -20.75 -8.73 -1.36
C TRP A 19 -19.44 -8.27 -0.72
N ARG A 20 -18.55 -9.22 -0.43
CA ARG A 20 -17.18 -8.97 0.05
C ARG A 20 -16.35 -8.14 -0.91
N PHE A 21 -16.46 -8.41 -2.21
CA PHE A 21 -15.69 -7.71 -3.23
C PHE A 21 -16.24 -6.30 -3.50
N VAL A 22 -17.56 -6.13 -3.41
CA VAL A 22 -18.21 -4.81 -3.45
C VAL A 22 -17.77 -3.97 -2.24
N ALA A 23 -17.78 -4.55 -1.04
CA ALA A 23 -17.30 -3.88 0.17
C ALA A 23 -15.80 -3.50 0.05
N TRP A 24 -14.96 -4.42 -0.43
CA TRP A 24 -13.55 -4.17 -0.68
C TRP A 24 -13.30 -3.01 -1.66
N GLY A 25 -13.93 -3.06 -2.84
CA GLY A 25 -13.80 -2.02 -3.86
C GLY A 25 -14.34 -0.66 -3.41
N GLY A 26 -15.49 -0.68 -2.71
CA GLY A 26 -16.10 0.52 -2.14
C GLY A 26 -15.22 1.19 -1.08
N LEU A 27 -14.64 0.42 -0.16
CA LEU A 27 -13.75 0.93 0.89
C LEU A 27 -12.44 1.50 0.33
N HIS A 28 -11.86 0.88 -0.69
CA HIS A 28 -10.70 1.43 -1.40
C HIS A 28 -11.07 2.73 -2.16
N GLY A 29 -12.22 2.75 -2.83
CA GLY A 29 -12.72 3.92 -3.55
C GLY A 29 -13.00 5.12 -2.64
N THR A 30 -13.59 4.89 -1.46
CA THR A 30 -13.83 5.96 -0.47
C THR A 30 -12.55 6.46 0.18
N SER A 31 -11.57 5.58 0.39
CA SER A 31 -10.28 5.96 0.98
C SER A 31 -9.48 6.92 0.08
N LEU A 32 -9.67 6.87 -1.24
CA LEU A 32 -9.09 7.85 -2.16
C LEU A 32 -9.70 9.24 -2.04
N ILE A 33 -10.95 9.33 -1.56
CA ILE A 33 -11.60 10.61 -1.24
C ILE A 33 -11.07 11.14 0.09
N ALA A 34 -10.90 10.26 1.07
CA ALA A 34 -10.40 10.63 2.40
C ALA A 34 -8.91 11.01 2.39
N PHE A 35 -8.10 10.39 1.52
CA PHE A 35 -6.68 10.67 1.35
C PHE A 35 -6.40 11.17 -0.08
N PRO A 36 -6.83 12.40 -0.42
CA PRO A 36 -6.63 12.93 -1.76
C PRO A 36 -5.14 13.07 -2.05
N ARG A 37 -4.74 12.64 -3.26
CA ARG A 37 -3.36 12.82 -3.73
C ARG A 37 -3.05 14.32 -3.87
N PRO A 38 -1.80 14.74 -3.66
CA PRO A 38 -1.34 16.04 -4.13
C PRO A 38 -1.70 16.20 -5.61
N SER A 39 -2.12 17.39 -6.00
CA SER A 39 -2.49 17.75 -7.37
C SER A 39 -1.47 17.21 -8.37
N GLU A 40 -1.89 16.78 -9.57
CA GLU A 40 -0.97 16.35 -10.66
C GLU A 40 0.04 17.46 -11.05
N LYS A 41 -0.21 18.70 -10.62
CA LYS A 41 0.68 19.86 -10.80
C LYS A 41 1.63 20.10 -9.62
N ALA A 42 1.47 19.38 -8.51
CA ALA A 42 2.42 19.44 -7.41
C ALA A 42 3.73 18.77 -7.89
N PRO A 43 4.91 19.33 -7.55
CA PRO A 43 6.16 18.62 -7.72
C PRO A 43 6.01 17.23 -7.12
N ILE A 44 6.52 16.18 -7.78
CA ILE A 44 6.52 14.81 -7.24
C ILE A 44 7.11 14.91 -5.84
N GLU A 45 6.25 14.89 -4.81
CA GLU A 45 6.69 14.99 -3.44
C GLU A 45 7.53 13.74 -3.19
N GLN A 46 8.80 13.94 -2.87
CA GLN A 46 9.68 12.83 -2.50
C GLN A 46 8.97 12.02 -1.40
N PRO A 47 8.73 10.72 -1.60
CA PRO A 47 8.13 9.89 -0.56
C PRO A 47 8.97 10.03 0.73
N GLY A 48 8.37 10.54 1.82
CA GLY A 48 9.09 10.79 3.07
C GLY A 48 9.82 12.14 3.19
N GLY A 49 9.86 12.96 2.14
CA GLY A 49 10.59 14.23 2.12
C GLY A 49 12.11 14.09 1.93
N PRO A 50 12.86 15.20 2.02
CA PRO A 50 14.31 15.23 1.68
C PRO A 50 15.21 14.58 2.73
N GLY A 51 14.70 14.32 3.94
CA GLY A 51 15.45 13.70 5.03
C GLY A 51 15.48 12.18 4.93
N LEU A 52 16.45 11.54 5.62
CA LEU A 52 16.53 10.09 5.73
C LEU A 52 15.34 9.46 6.48
N VAL A 53 14.67 10.25 7.33
CA VAL A 53 13.54 9.86 8.16
C VAL A 53 12.33 10.70 7.73
N PRO A 54 11.15 10.08 7.53
CA PRO A 54 9.96 10.82 7.16
C PRO A 54 9.51 11.73 8.30
N GLY A 55 9.04 12.93 7.96
CA GLY A 55 8.36 13.79 8.93
C GLY A 55 7.17 13.07 9.56
N LEU A 56 6.84 13.38 10.82
CA LEU A 56 5.82 12.67 11.59
C LEU A 56 4.46 12.60 10.88
N GLY A 57 4.06 13.67 10.17
CA GLY A 57 2.81 13.70 9.39
C GLY A 57 2.84 12.76 8.17
N VAL A 58 4.00 12.61 7.51
CA VAL A 58 4.16 11.68 6.39
C VAL A 58 4.18 10.24 6.90
N LEU A 59 4.89 9.98 7.99
CA LEU A 59 4.91 8.67 8.63
C LEU A 59 3.50 8.23 9.05
N PHE A 60 2.72 9.13 9.67
CA PHE A 60 1.34 8.85 10.03
C PHE A 60 0.48 8.50 8.81
N ARG A 61 0.61 9.24 7.70
CA ARG A 61 -0.10 8.94 6.45
C ARG A 61 0.29 7.58 5.88
N MET A 62 1.58 7.25 5.88
CA MET A 62 2.07 5.94 5.41
C MET A 62 1.48 4.80 6.24
N VAL A 63 1.55 4.90 7.57
CA VAL A 63 1.01 3.89 8.49
C VAL A 63 -0.51 3.78 8.35
N ALA A 64 -1.22 4.91 8.24
CA ALA A 64 -2.68 4.93 8.08
C ALA A 64 -3.12 4.24 6.78
N VAL A 65 -2.51 4.60 5.65
CA VAL A 65 -2.85 4.00 4.33
C VAL A 65 -2.52 2.50 4.33
N PHE A 66 -1.37 2.11 4.86
CA PHE A 66 -1.00 0.70 4.98
C PHE A 66 -1.98 -0.09 5.84
N THR A 67 -2.35 0.45 7.01
CA THR A 67 -3.27 -0.19 7.95
C THR A 67 -4.66 -0.34 7.33
N LEU A 68 -5.16 0.70 6.65
CA LEU A 68 -6.43 0.65 5.92
C LEU A 68 -6.40 -0.38 4.79
N ALA A 69 -5.31 -0.44 4.01
CA ALA A 69 -5.17 -1.44 2.96
C ALA A 69 -5.18 -2.87 3.53
N CYS A 70 -4.46 -3.13 4.62
CA CYS A 70 -4.49 -4.43 5.31
C CYS A 70 -5.89 -4.77 5.87
N ALA A 71 -6.56 -3.79 6.45
CA ALA A 71 -7.92 -3.91 6.96
C ALA A 71 -8.91 -4.29 5.85
N PHE A 72 -8.81 -3.67 4.68
CA PHE A 72 -9.69 -3.98 3.56
C PHE A 72 -9.39 -5.35 2.96
N TRP A 73 -8.12 -5.76 2.94
CA TRP A 73 -7.69 -7.09 2.49
C TRP A 73 -8.39 -8.24 3.24
N VAL A 74 -8.87 -8.03 4.47
CA VAL A 74 -9.68 -9.00 5.21
C VAL A 74 -10.93 -9.39 4.42
N PHE A 75 -11.65 -8.42 3.85
CA PHE A 75 -12.86 -8.68 3.07
C PHE A 75 -12.55 -9.42 1.77
N PHE A 76 -11.40 -9.13 1.15
CA PHE A 76 -10.97 -9.81 -0.06
C PHE A 76 -10.59 -11.27 0.18
N ARG A 77 -9.93 -11.58 1.31
CA ARG A 77 -9.37 -12.91 1.57
C ARG A 77 -10.31 -13.87 2.31
N ALA A 78 -11.20 -13.37 3.15
CA ALA A 78 -12.15 -14.19 3.91
C ALA A 78 -13.03 -15.03 2.97
N ASP A 79 -13.44 -16.24 3.35
CA ASP A 79 -14.17 -17.16 2.45
C ASP A 79 -15.65 -16.75 2.27
N ASN A 80 -16.25 -16.07 3.26
CA ASN A 80 -17.59 -15.49 3.20
C ASN A 80 -17.71 -14.23 4.06
N MET A 81 -18.85 -13.53 3.98
CA MET A 81 -19.05 -12.26 4.70
C MET A 81 -19.10 -12.45 6.23
N ALA A 82 -19.63 -13.58 6.71
CA ALA A 82 -19.67 -13.88 8.14
C ALA A 82 -18.24 -14.07 8.70
N ASP A 83 -17.36 -14.73 7.95
CA ASP A 83 -15.96 -14.91 8.31
C ASP A 83 -15.21 -13.58 8.35
N ALA A 84 -15.44 -12.69 7.38
CA ALA A 84 -14.85 -11.36 7.38
C ALA A 84 -15.24 -10.59 8.66
N TRP A 85 -16.52 -10.64 9.05
CA TRP A 85 -17.00 -10.00 10.27
C TRP A 85 -16.46 -10.67 11.54
N MET A 86 -16.31 -12.00 11.54
CA MET A 86 -15.68 -12.73 12.63
C MET A 86 -14.22 -12.31 12.82
N ILE A 87 -13.46 -12.19 11.73
CA ILE A 87 -12.06 -11.73 11.78
C ILE A 87 -11.99 -10.32 12.37
N TRP A 88 -12.86 -9.40 11.92
CA TRP A 88 -12.92 -8.04 12.47
C TRP A 88 -13.24 -8.00 13.97
N LYS A 89 -14.22 -8.79 14.42
CA LYS A 89 -14.54 -8.91 15.85
C LYS A 89 -13.31 -9.38 16.63
N LYS A 90 -12.65 -10.45 16.18
CA LYS A 90 -11.43 -10.96 16.82
C LYS A 90 -10.32 -9.91 16.85
N ILE A 91 -10.07 -9.23 15.73
CA ILE A 91 -9.07 -8.15 15.67
C ILE A 91 -9.37 -7.08 16.71
N ILE A 92 -10.62 -6.69 16.95
CA ILE A 92 -10.95 -5.62 17.89
C ILE A 92 -10.96 -6.11 19.34
N THR A 93 -11.54 -7.29 19.60
CA THR A 93 -11.72 -7.80 20.97
C THR A 93 -10.47 -8.45 21.53
N GLU A 94 -9.66 -9.10 20.68
CA GLU A 94 -8.48 -9.86 21.08
C GLU A 94 -7.18 -9.07 20.90
N ILE A 95 -7.21 -7.85 20.33
CA ILE A 95 -6.02 -6.98 20.19
C ILE A 95 -5.32 -6.70 21.53
N HIS A 96 -6.08 -6.72 22.62
CA HIS A 96 -5.60 -6.48 23.98
C HIS A 96 -5.11 -7.75 24.70
N ILE A 97 -5.33 -8.94 24.12
CA ILE A 97 -4.98 -10.22 24.74
C ILE A 97 -3.61 -10.64 24.21
N GLY A 98 -2.56 -10.33 24.97
CA GLY A 98 -1.18 -10.68 24.63
C GLY A 98 -0.93 -12.18 24.37
N ASN A 99 -1.85 -13.06 24.75
CA ASN A 99 -1.76 -14.50 24.52
C ASN A 99 -2.05 -14.91 23.07
N GLY A 100 -2.97 -14.23 22.37
CA GLY A 100 -3.35 -14.61 21.00
C GLY A 100 -2.22 -14.41 19.99
N TYR A 101 -1.52 -13.28 20.07
CA TYR A 101 -0.33 -13.04 19.25
C TYR A 101 0.81 -14.00 19.58
N ARG A 102 0.96 -14.39 20.86
CA ARG A 102 2.00 -15.34 21.27
C ARG A 102 1.75 -16.72 20.70
N GLU A 103 0.52 -17.22 20.73
CA GLU A 103 0.16 -18.52 20.15
C GLU A 103 0.36 -18.53 18.62
N LEU A 104 -0.08 -17.48 17.92
CA LEU A 104 0.17 -17.32 16.49
C LEU A 104 1.68 -17.31 16.16
N LEU A 105 2.47 -16.55 16.93
CA LEU A 105 3.91 -16.47 16.75
C LEU A 105 4.61 -17.80 17.04
N LEU A 106 4.14 -18.57 18.03
CA LEU A 106 4.68 -19.89 18.36
C LEU A 106 4.31 -20.94 17.29
N GLU A 107 3.07 -20.96 16.82
CA GLU A 107 2.65 -21.84 15.72
C GLU A 107 3.45 -21.52 14.45
N TYR A 108 3.58 -20.25 14.10
CA TYR A 108 4.34 -19.88 12.91
C TYR A 108 5.85 -20.15 13.11
N ARG A 109 6.43 -19.85 14.28
CA ARG A 109 7.83 -20.19 14.60
C ARG A 109 8.12 -21.68 14.42
N SER A 110 7.16 -22.55 14.77
CA SER A 110 7.30 -23.99 14.59
C SER A 110 7.30 -24.43 13.12
N ARG A 111 6.71 -23.64 12.21
CA ARG A 111 6.60 -23.94 10.77
C ARG A 111 7.77 -23.44 9.93
N GLY A 112 8.69 -22.63 10.47
CA GLY A 112 10.02 -22.37 9.89
C GLY A 112 10.29 -21.04 9.16
N PRO A 113 9.37 -20.40 8.42
CA PRO A 113 9.79 -19.33 7.50
C PRO A 113 9.72 -17.91 8.06
N LEU A 114 9.45 -17.68 9.37
CA LEU A 114 9.34 -16.29 9.89
C LEU A 114 10.60 -15.49 9.63
N PHE A 115 11.75 -16.08 9.93
CA PHE A 115 13.02 -15.40 9.78
C PHE A 115 13.29 -15.06 8.31
N GLU A 116 12.95 -15.96 7.39
CA GLU A 116 13.10 -15.73 5.95
C GLU A 116 12.18 -14.62 5.46
N ILE A 117 10.89 -14.66 5.84
CA ILE A 117 9.90 -13.67 5.41
C ILE A 117 10.21 -12.29 5.98
N VAL A 118 10.55 -12.20 7.27
CA VAL A 118 10.95 -10.93 7.88
C VAL A 118 12.24 -10.42 7.24
N HIS A 119 13.22 -11.29 6.96
CA HIS A 119 14.45 -10.90 6.30
C HIS A 119 14.19 -10.34 4.89
N LEU A 120 13.40 -11.04 4.07
CA LEU A 120 13.04 -10.58 2.72
C LEU A 120 12.27 -9.27 2.75
N LEU A 121 11.33 -9.10 3.69
CA LEU A 121 10.59 -7.85 3.87
C LEU A 121 11.52 -6.70 4.26
N LEU A 122 12.47 -6.92 5.16
CA LEU A 122 13.45 -5.90 5.55
C LEU A 122 14.36 -5.51 4.39
N VAL A 123 14.85 -6.48 3.62
CA VAL A 123 15.66 -6.23 2.42
C VAL A 123 14.85 -5.44 1.39
N PHE A 124 13.61 -5.84 1.13
CA PHE A 124 12.71 -5.14 0.22
C PHE A 124 12.47 -3.69 0.65
N LEU A 125 12.12 -3.47 1.93
CA LEU A 125 11.90 -2.13 2.47
C LEU A 125 13.16 -1.28 2.43
N ALA A 126 14.33 -1.86 2.69
CA ALA A 126 15.59 -1.14 2.59
C ALA A 126 15.87 -0.68 1.15
N ILE A 127 15.76 -1.60 0.18
CA ILE A 127 15.96 -1.30 -1.25
C ILE A 127 14.99 -0.19 -1.69
N GLU A 128 13.71 -0.32 -1.36
CA GLU A 128 12.70 0.68 -1.70
C GLU A 128 13.00 2.03 -1.04
N TRP A 129 13.40 2.03 0.23
CA TRP A 129 13.72 3.25 0.97
C TRP A 129 14.92 3.99 0.38
N PHE A 130 15.96 3.28 -0.04
CA PHE A 130 17.14 3.88 -0.67
C PHE A 130 16.85 4.35 -2.10
N ASN A 131 15.98 3.64 -2.83
CA ASN A 131 15.62 3.99 -4.20
C ASN A 131 14.46 4.98 -4.32
N ARG A 132 13.83 5.42 -3.23
CA ARG A 132 12.66 6.33 -3.22
C ARG A 132 12.83 7.65 -3.99
N HIS A 133 14.07 8.09 -4.20
CA HIS A 133 14.38 9.32 -4.94
C HIS A 133 14.42 9.12 -6.46
N LYS A 134 14.52 7.88 -6.91
CA LYS A 134 14.54 7.55 -8.33
C LYS A 134 13.09 7.35 -8.79
N PRO A 135 12.70 7.91 -9.94
CA PRO A 135 11.39 7.62 -10.51
C PRO A 135 11.27 6.14 -10.92
N HIS A 136 12.40 5.47 -11.20
CA HIS A 136 12.46 4.07 -11.62
C HIS A 136 13.56 3.31 -10.85
N PRO A 137 13.33 2.07 -10.40
CA PRO A 137 14.34 1.27 -9.70
C PRO A 137 15.62 1.03 -10.53
N ILE A 138 15.48 0.97 -11.85
CA ILE A 138 16.56 0.77 -12.82
C ILE A 138 16.49 1.89 -13.86
N ASP A 139 17.14 3.01 -13.58
CA ASP A 139 17.47 4.02 -14.58
C ASP A 139 18.87 3.73 -15.12
N PHE A 140 18.94 3.20 -16.34
CA PHE A 140 20.21 3.10 -17.04
C PHE A 140 20.66 4.48 -17.51
N PRO A 141 21.94 4.84 -17.38
CA PRO A 141 22.47 6.03 -18.03
C PRO A 141 22.15 5.93 -19.52
N ARG A 142 21.41 6.89 -20.07
CA ARG A 142 21.24 6.98 -21.52
C ARG A 142 22.58 7.40 -22.12
N GLY A 143 23.46 6.43 -22.30
CA GLY A 143 24.73 6.58 -23.00
C GLY A 143 24.47 6.62 -24.50
N GLY A 144 23.94 7.73 -24.99
CA GLY A 144 23.81 8.00 -26.41
C GLY A 144 23.83 9.52 -26.61
N PRO A 145 24.54 10.05 -27.62
CA PRO A 145 24.51 11.48 -27.90
C PRO A 145 23.06 11.91 -28.10
N ASP A 146 22.69 13.01 -27.43
CA ASP A 146 21.37 13.62 -27.50
C ASP A 146 21.05 14.02 -28.95
N HIS A 147 20.50 13.10 -29.72
CA HIS A 147 20.04 13.36 -31.09
C HIS A 147 18.68 14.10 -31.13
N CYS A 148 18.15 14.51 -29.99
CA CYS A 148 17.02 15.43 -29.93
C CYS A 148 17.54 16.85 -30.10
N GLY A 149 17.63 17.25 -31.36
CA GLY A 149 17.98 18.59 -31.83
C GLY A 149 17.23 19.71 -31.10
N GLY A 150 17.94 20.84 -31.05
CA GLY A 150 17.52 22.07 -30.40
C GLY A 150 16.08 22.45 -30.67
N ARG A 151 15.37 22.77 -29.60
CA ARG A 151 14.15 23.56 -29.69
C ARG A 151 14.59 25.04 -29.61
N PRO A 152 14.37 25.86 -30.65
CA PRO A 152 14.72 27.26 -30.58
C PRO A 152 13.87 27.95 -29.52
N THR A 153 14.52 28.71 -28.65
CA THR A 153 13.90 29.73 -27.81
C THR A 153 13.20 30.73 -28.72
N GLN A 154 11.86 30.73 -28.71
CA GLN A 154 11.07 31.79 -29.33
C GLN A 154 11.12 33.05 -28.43
N PRO A 155 11.09 34.25 -29.02
CA PRO A 155 11.32 35.54 -28.35
C PRO A 155 10.24 35.93 -27.34
#